data_AF-A0A818BFA9-F1
#
_entry.id   AF-A0A818BFA9-F1
#
_cell.length_a   1.000
_cell.length_b   1.000
_cell.length_c   1.000
_cell.angle_alpha   90.00
_cell.angle_beta   90.00
_cell.angle_gamma   90.00
#
_symmetry.space_group_name_H-M   'P 1'
#
loop_
_entity.id
_entity.type
_entity.pdbx_description
1 polymer ?
#
loop_
_entity_poly.entity_id
_entity_poly.type
_entity_poly.pdbx_seq_one_letter_code
_entity_poly.pdbx_strand_id
1 'polypeptide(L)'
;MLGCRKSNSAEAIIRDCFNRSHAVNCAVGQGIYFATQAMITRVLVGRTTTGSSSTRVCPSGFDTTGGGNVFVTYHDAQAYGEYLIVYK
;
A
#
# COMPACT_ATOMS: atom_id res chain seq x y z
N MET A 1 3.38 2.72 -0.08
CA MET A 1 4.04 2.12 1.10
C MET A 1 5.54 2.17 0.82
N LEU A 2 6.31 3.04 1.50
CA LEU A 2 7.75 3.15 1.27
C LEU A 2 8.44 1.92 1.89
N GLY A 3 8.48 0.83 1.13
CA GLY A 3 9.29 -0.35 1.44
C GLY A 3 10.76 -0.15 1.07
N CYS A 4 11.57 -1.18 1.33
CA CYS A 4 13.02 -1.17 1.15
C CYS A 4 13.42 -0.79 -0.29
N ARG A 5 14.15 0.33 -0.47
CA ARG A 5 14.33 0.99 -1.78
C ARG A 5 15.38 0.36 -2.72
N LYS A 6 16.16 -0.65 -2.29
CA LYS A 6 17.22 -1.26 -3.12
C LYS A 6 17.17 -2.79 -3.06
N SER A 7 17.41 -3.43 -4.20
CA SER A 7 17.43 -4.89 -4.40
C SER A 7 18.34 -5.62 -3.41
N ASN A 8 19.50 -5.05 -3.10
CA ASN A 8 20.52 -5.69 -2.26
C ASN A 8 20.21 -5.58 -0.77
N SER A 9 19.26 -4.72 -0.39
CA SER A 9 18.90 -4.51 1.01
C SER A 9 18.01 -5.64 1.54
N ALA A 10 17.24 -6.32 0.69
CA ALA A 10 16.47 -7.50 1.10
C ALA A 10 17.39 -8.66 1.46
N GLU A 11 18.40 -8.96 0.63
CA GLU A 11 19.37 -10.03 0.90
C GLU A 11 20.20 -9.76 2.17
N ALA A 12 20.63 -8.51 2.37
CA ALA A 12 21.34 -8.11 3.59
C ALA A 12 20.46 -8.22 4.84
N ILE A 13 19.18 -7.86 4.77
CA ILE A 13 18.24 -8.03 5.90
C ILE A 13 18.01 -9.52 6.20
N ILE A 14 17.94 -10.36 5.16
CA ILE A 14 17.77 -11.81 5.33
C ILE A 14 19.01 -12.44 5.97
N ARG A 15 20.22 -12.03 5.60
CA ARG A 15 21.48 -12.58 6.12
C ARG A 15 21.87 -12.01 7.49
N ASP A 16 21.80 -10.69 7.62
CA ASP A 16 22.44 -9.93 8.70
C ASP A 16 21.43 -9.16 9.57
N CYS A 17 20.13 -9.42 9.38
CA CYS A 17 19.01 -8.74 10.05
C CYS A 17 18.91 -7.23 9.74
N PHE A 18 17.90 -6.56 10.31
CA PHE A 18 17.75 -5.11 10.15
C PHE A 18 18.85 -4.36 10.91
N ASN A 19 19.57 -3.47 10.22
CA ASN A 19 20.63 -2.66 10.81
C ASN A 19 20.26 -1.17 10.80
N ARG A 20 20.14 -0.57 11.99
CA ARG A 20 19.74 0.83 12.17
C ARG A 20 20.70 1.84 11.55
N SER A 21 21.98 1.49 11.37
CA SER A 21 22.97 2.37 10.74
C SER A 21 22.68 2.61 9.26
N HIS A 22 21.84 1.78 8.64
CA HIS A 22 21.36 1.94 7.27
C HIS A 22 19.94 2.53 7.19
N ALA A 23 19.32 2.85 8.32
CA ALA A 23 17.98 3.42 8.35
C ALA A 23 18.02 4.92 8.02
N VAL A 24 16.96 5.40 7.37
CA VAL A 24 16.78 6.83 7.08
C VAL A 24 16.37 7.56 8.35
N ASN A 25 16.94 8.73 8.59
CA ASN A 25 16.53 9.59 9.70
C ASN A 25 15.10 10.09 9.44
N CYS A 26 14.21 9.89 10.41
CA CYS A 26 12.82 10.32 10.33
C CYS A 26 12.50 11.23 11.53
N ALA A 27 11.36 11.93 11.46
CA ALA A 27 10.94 12.91 12.46
C ALA A 27 10.87 12.39 13.91
N VAL A 28 10.84 11.06 14.09
CA VAL A 28 10.74 10.39 15.40
C VAL A 28 12.03 9.67 15.81
N GLY A 29 13.13 9.81 15.07
CA GLY A 29 14.46 9.31 15.42
C GLY A 29 15.23 8.62 14.29
N GLN A 30 16.41 8.09 14.62
CA GLN A 30 17.22 7.24 13.74
C GLN A 30 17.07 5.77 14.15
N GLY A 31 16.27 5.01 13.40
CA GLY A 31 15.96 3.64 13.74
C GLY A 31 15.17 2.91 12.65
N ILE A 32 14.90 1.62 12.88
CA ILE A 32 14.10 0.79 11.98
C ILE A 32 12.63 0.97 12.35
N TYR A 33 11.79 1.23 11.35
CA TYR A 33 10.38 1.56 11.53
C TYR A 33 9.47 0.42 11.09
N PHE A 34 8.47 0.12 11.91
CA PHE A 34 7.41 -0.85 11.60
C PHE A 34 6.06 -0.15 11.62
N ALA A 35 5.19 -0.47 10.67
CA ALA A 35 3.77 -0.09 10.74
C ALA A 35 3.06 -1.01 11.74
N THR A 36 1.91 -0.60 12.29
CA THR A 36 1.22 -1.37 13.34
C THR A 36 0.13 -2.31 12.81
N GLN A 37 -0.43 -2.11 11.60
CA GLN A 37 -1.50 -2.97 11.05
C GLN A 37 -1.50 -2.99 9.51
N ALA A 38 -1.84 -4.14 8.91
CA ALA A 38 -2.08 -4.29 7.47
C ALA A 38 -3.38 -5.07 7.21
N MET A 39 -4.23 -4.57 6.31
CA MET A 39 -5.47 -5.24 5.87
C MET A 39 -5.31 -5.76 4.44
N ILE A 40 -5.80 -6.98 4.19
CA ILE A 40 -5.94 -7.55 2.84
C ILE A 40 -7.42 -7.56 2.48
N THR A 41 -7.75 -6.98 1.32
CA THR A 41 -9.12 -6.74 0.86
C THR A 41 -9.32 -7.33 -0.53
N ARG A 42 -10.45 -8.03 -0.75
CA ARG A 42 -10.92 -8.37 -2.11
C ARG A 42 -11.73 -7.20 -2.65
N VAL A 43 -11.43 -6.78 -3.87
CA VAL A 43 -12.05 -5.61 -4.49
C VAL A 43 -12.61 -5.97 -5.85
N LEU A 44 -13.87 -5.58 -6.10
CA LEU A 44 -14.51 -5.67 -7.41
C LEU A 44 -14.07 -4.48 -8.27
N VAL A 45 -13.02 -4.70 -9.06
CA VAL A 45 -12.38 -3.62 -9.84
C VAL A 45 -13.16 -3.29 -11.13
N GLY A 46 -13.80 -4.27 -11.76
CA GLY A 46 -14.59 -4.06 -12.97
C GLY A 46 -13.82 -3.35 -14.08
N ARG A 47 -14.49 -2.44 -14.80
CA ARG A 47 -13.85 -1.58 -15.81
C ARG A 47 -13.17 -0.38 -15.13
N THR A 48 -11.87 -0.24 -15.37
CA THR A 48 -11.06 0.84 -14.79
C THR A 48 -10.74 1.93 -15.82
N THR A 49 -10.75 3.18 -15.37
CA THR A 49 -10.24 4.33 -16.13
C THR A 49 -9.22 5.14 -15.32
N THR A 50 -8.56 6.12 -15.95
CA THR A 50 -7.62 7.00 -15.25
C THR A 50 -8.36 7.95 -14.30
N GLY A 51 -7.91 8.00 -13.04
CA GLY A 51 -8.45 8.91 -12.04
C GLY A 51 -7.81 10.30 -12.09
N SER A 52 -8.52 11.31 -11.60
CA SER A 52 -8.01 12.65 -11.34
C SER A 52 -8.31 13.08 -9.90
N SER A 53 -7.60 14.09 -9.39
CA SER A 53 -7.87 14.67 -8.06
C SER A 53 -9.25 15.29 -7.91
N SER A 54 -9.95 15.57 -9.01
CA SER A 54 -11.32 16.11 -9.01
C SER A 54 -12.41 15.04 -9.11
N THR A 55 -12.04 13.77 -9.30
CA THR A 55 -13.02 12.68 -9.52
C THR A 55 -13.67 12.26 -8.19
N ARG A 56 -14.95 12.63 -8.00
CA ARG A 56 -15.74 12.27 -6.80
C ARG A 56 -16.64 11.04 -6.97
N VAL A 57 -17.00 10.74 -8.21
CA VAL A 57 -17.83 9.59 -8.61
C VAL A 57 -17.16 8.96 -9.82
N CYS A 58 -17.30 7.64 -9.99
CA CYS A 58 -16.72 6.95 -11.14
C CYS A 58 -17.28 7.53 -12.46
N PRO A 59 -16.44 7.76 -13.49
CA PRO A 59 -16.93 8.16 -14.81
C PRO A 59 -17.90 7.14 -15.39
N SER A 60 -18.88 7.61 -16.17
CA SER A 60 -19.92 6.75 -16.76
C SER A 60 -19.31 5.62 -17.60
N GLY A 61 -19.80 4.40 -17.38
CA GLY A 61 -19.31 3.19 -18.06
C GLY A 61 -18.10 2.51 -17.41
N PHE A 62 -17.64 3.02 -16.26
CA PHE A 62 -16.56 2.45 -15.46
C PHE A 62 -17.01 2.17 -14.03
N ASP A 63 -16.31 1.24 -13.39
CA ASP A 63 -16.58 0.78 -12.03
C ASP A 63 -15.52 1.29 -11.04
N THR A 64 -14.30 1.56 -11.53
CA THR A 64 -13.18 2.08 -10.74
C THR A 64 -12.36 3.11 -11.51
N THR A 65 -11.58 3.90 -10.76
CA THR A 65 -10.44 4.61 -11.35
C THR A 65 -9.15 4.03 -10.82
N GLY A 66 -8.08 4.14 -11.61
CA GLY A 66 -6.78 3.58 -11.27
C GLY A 66 -5.63 4.40 -11.85
N GLY A 67 -4.46 4.20 -11.25
CA GLY A 67 -3.21 4.82 -11.65
C GLY A 67 -2.02 4.10 -11.02
N GLY A 68 -1.15 3.55 -11.86
CA GLY A 68 -0.05 2.70 -11.40
C GLY A 68 -0.59 1.45 -10.69
N ASN A 69 -0.19 1.26 -9.43
CA ASN A 69 -0.59 0.12 -8.59
C ASN A 69 -1.69 0.48 -7.58
N VAL A 70 -2.49 1.50 -7.87
CA VAL A 70 -3.54 2.01 -6.98
C VAL A 70 -4.87 2.02 -7.73
N PHE A 71 -5.93 1.57 -7.04
CA PHE A 71 -7.30 1.56 -7.50
C PHE A 71 -8.18 2.31 -6.50
N VAL A 72 -9.23 2.97 -7.00
CA VAL A 72 -10.22 3.70 -6.22
C VAL A 72 -11.60 3.15 -6.57
N THR A 73 -12.32 2.66 -5.56
CA THR A 73 -13.73 2.28 -5.64
C THR A 73 -14.62 3.43 -5.19
N TYR A 74 -15.84 3.46 -5.70
CA TYR A 74 -16.79 4.57 -5.47
C TYR A 74 -18.10 4.11 -4.83
N HIS A 75 -18.23 2.82 -4.55
CA HIS A 75 -19.40 2.23 -3.91
C HIS A 75 -18.98 1.30 -2.78
N ASP A 76 -19.63 1.42 -1.62
CA ASP A 76 -19.24 0.72 -0.39
C ASP A 76 -19.25 -0.81 -0.54
N ALA A 77 -20.16 -1.33 -1.36
CA ALA A 77 -20.27 -2.77 -1.63
C ALA A 77 -19.17 -3.32 -2.58
N GLN A 78 -18.23 -2.51 -3.09
CA GLN A 78 -17.19 -2.97 -4.01
C GLN A 78 -15.97 -3.59 -3.30
N ALA A 79 -15.84 -3.41 -1.99
CA ALA A 79 -14.70 -3.91 -1.23
C ALA A 79 -15.14 -4.79 -0.06
N TYR A 80 -14.55 -5.97 0.04
CA TYR A 80 -14.76 -6.91 1.15
C TYR A 80 -13.43 -7.15 1.87
N GLY A 81 -13.35 -6.76 3.14
CA GLY A 81 -12.19 -7.01 3.99
C GLY A 81 -12.06 -8.51 4.26
N GLU A 82 -11.06 -9.15 3.65
CA GLU A 82 -10.94 -10.61 3.69
C GLU A 82 -10.10 -11.07 4.87
N TYR A 83 -8.96 -10.41 5.11
CA TYR A 83 -8.08 -10.75 6.22
C TYR A 83 -7.64 -9.49 6.97
N LEU A 84 -7.78 -9.55 8.30
CA LEU A 84 -7.11 -8.63 9.21
C LEU A 84 -5.85 -9.33 9.72
N ILE A 85 -4.69 -8.82 9.31
CA ILE A 85 -3.42 -9.34 9.80
C ILE A 85 -3.04 -8.54 11.05
N VAL A 86 -3.11 -9.21 12.20
CA VAL A 86 -2.63 -8.69 13.48
C VAL A 86 -1.35 -9.42 13.83
N TYR A 87 -0.25 -8.69 13.95
CA TYR A 87 1.04 -9.22 14.41
C TYR A 87 1.50 -8.46 15.65
N LYS A 88 2.31 -9.11 16.48
CA LYS A 88 2.92 -8.56 17.70
C LYS A 88 4.39 -8.24 17.44
#